data_AF-A0A351GIQ7-F1
#
_entry.id   AF-A0A351GIQ7-F1
#
_cell.length_a   1.000
_cell.length_b   1.000
_cell.length_c   1.000
_cell.angle_alpha   90.00
_cell.angle_beta   90.00
_cell.angle_gamma   90.00
#
_symmetry.space_group_name_H-M   'P 1'
#
loop_
_entity.id
_entity.type
_entity.pdbx_description
1 polymer ?
#
loop_
_entity_poly.entity_id
_entity_poly.type
_entity_poly.pdbx_seq_one_letter_code
_entity_poly.pdbx_strand_id
1 'polypeptide(L)'
;MVESLAKLVAAGGNHKDARLSFQEYFEKLGEDAEKWGKPLQALLGALEAQLEFETAAIGGKDSMSGTFDNIHVPPTLISFACAVGELKNIISPEIKGEGNYLYLAEHQADASGVPNYVQLNKTYVDIHSHIKNGTIISAQTIKDGGLASAVFKMVVGNGIGADINYGKDCFKPQIGSLIVESTTKLEGYELLGKTGSEDLTINGETFNVAELTAAWEGTLEPIFASKVVRGDTNKTIVKGLALADTPLKANNSKQSTPRVFIPIFPGTNCEYETEHVFVDAGADVHTRLFTNYSEDAISESISAFVEEINAANIVMIPGGFSAGDEPDGSAKYIVSVLKNPAIKDAVHALLKRGGLMLGICNGFQALVKSGLLPYGEIRDLDETSATMTFNNIGRHISQTAHVEVMSDQSPWLQGMKGKKYIVPFSHGEGRFYASDEMVKELAGNGQIATQYIDFEGNVALDMPYNPNGSVHGIEGITDATGQIYGRMGHPERYRKGLMKNIPEMAFMDIFKNGVEWFK
;
A
#
# COMPACT_ATOMS: atom_id res chain seq x y z
N MET A 1 -2.31 -6.33 -27.05
CA MET A 1 -1.67 -5.00 -27.06
C MET A 1 -2.67 -3.85 -26.87
N VAL A 2 -3.73 -3.75 -27.69
CA VAL A 2 -4.76 -2.69 -27.54
C VAL A 2 -5.23 -2.52 -26.09
N GLU A 3 -5.51 -3.64 -25.42
CA GLU A 3 -5.97 -3.66 -24.04
C GLU A 3 -4.96 -3.07 -23.02
N SER A 4 -3.66 -3.34 -23.15
CA SER A 4 -2.67 -2.79 -22.22
C SER A 4 -2.47 -1.29 -22.42
N LEU A 5 -2.56 -0.81 -23.67
CA LEU A 5 -2.58 0.63 -23.97
C LEU A 5 -3.87 1.31 -23.47
N ALA A 6 -5.02 0.67 -23.61
CA ALA A 6 -6.30 1.18 -23.11
C ALA A 6 -6.24 1.42 -21.59
N LYS A 7 -5.69 0.46 -20.83
CA LYS A 7 -5.48 0.59 -19.38
C LYS A 7 -4.55 1.75 -19.04
N LEU A 8 -3.48 1.93 -19.81
CA LEU A 8 -2.54 3.02 -19.60
C LEU A 8 -3.22 4.38 -19.81
N VAL A 9 -4.05 4.52 -20.85
CA VAL A 9 -4.84 5.72 -21.11
C VAL A 9 -5.90 5.94 -20.03
N ALA A 10 -6.59 4.88 -19.59
CA ALA A 10 -7.58 4.94 -18.52
C ALA A 10 -6.98 5.40 -17.19
N ALA A 11 -5.70 5.12 -16.94
CA ALA A 11 -4.96 5.62 -15.78
C ALA A 11 -4.43 7.07 -15.96
N GLY A 12 -4.68 7.70 -17.11
CA GLY A 12 -4.22 9.06 -17.45
C GLY A 12 -2.87 9.13 -18.16
N GLY A 13 -2.28 7.98 -18.53
CA GLY A 13 -1.06 7.93 -19.32
C GLY A 13 -1.28 8.29 -20.80
N ASN A 14 -0.21 8.69 -21.48
CA ASN A 14 -0.20 8.89 -22.93
C ASN A 14 0.29 7.62 -23.62
N HIS A 15 -0.54 7.00 -24.47
CA HIS A 15 -0.16 5.75 -25.14
C HIS A 15 1.03 5.91 -26.09
N LYS A 16 1.27 7.12 -26.63
CA LYS A 16 2.42 7.39 -27.52
C LYS A 16 3.77 7.32 -26.80
N ASP A 17 3.76 7.51 -25.49
CA ASP A 17 4.97 7.44 -24.66
C ASP A 17 5.19 6.01 -24.12
N ALA A 18 4.31 5.07 -24.46
CA ALA A 18 4.37 3.72 -23.95
C ALA A 18 5.59 2.96 -24.47
N ARG A 19 6.03 2.01 -23.67
CA ARG A 19 6.94 0.94 -24.04
C ARG A 19 6.33 -0.37 -23.62
N LEU A 20 6.48 -1.37 -24.47
CA LEU A 20 5.81 -2.65 -24.30
C LEU A 20 6.77 -3.72 -23.81
N SER A 21 6.19 -4.71 -23.14
CA SER A 21 6.82 -6.01 -22.97
C SER A 21 5.82 -7.12 -23.24
N PHE A 22 6.29 -8.17 -23.92
CA PHE A 22 5.46 -9.32 -24.27
C PHE A 22 5.93 -10.57 -23.53
N GLN A 23 4.97 -11.33 -22.99
CA GLN A 23 5.20 -12.65 -22.42
C GLN A 23 4.41 -13.67 -23.24
N GLU A 24 5.13 -14.62 -23.81
CA GLU A 24 4.60 -15.59 -24.76
C GLU A 24 4.49 -16.96 -24.10
N TYR A 25 3.29 -17.52 -24.06
CA TYR A 25 3.04 -18.86 -23.53
C TYR A 25 2.31 -19.70 -24.57
N PHE A 26 2.98 -20.75 -25.02
CA PHE A 26 2.44 -21.65 -26.02
C PHE A 26 2.69 -23.10 -25.61
N GLU A 27 1.92 -23.99 -26.23
CA GLU A 27 2.14 -25.43 -26.10
C GLU A 27 3.54 -25.82 -26.58
N LYS A 28 3.98 -27.02 -26.19
CA LYS A 28 5.20 -27.63 -26.75
C LYS A 28 5.07 -27.79 -28.27
N LEU A 29 5.92 -27.06 -28.99
CA LEU A 29 5.84 -26.93 -30.45
C LEU A 29 6.42 -28.15 -31.20
N GLY A 30 7.60 -28.63 -30.80
CA GLY A 30 8.30 -29.71 -31.52
C GLY A 30 8.65 -29.32 -32.95
N GLU A 31 8.51 -30.27 -33.89
CA GLU A 31 8.74 -30.05 -35.34
C GLU A 31 7.44 -29.76 -36.11
N ASP A 32 6.33 -29.52 -35.40
CA ASP A 32 4.99 -29.36 -35.99
C ASP A 32 4.78 -27.94 -36.52
N ALA A 33 4.63 -27.82 -37.84
CA ALA A 33 4.47 -26.53 -38.51
C ALA A 33 3.18 -25.78 -38.12
N GLU A 34 2.08 -26.48 -37.84
CA GLU A 34 0.84 -25.83 -37.41
C GLU A 34 0.99 -25.23 -36.01
N LYS A 35 1.70 -25.94 -35.12
CA LYS A 35 2.01 -25.42 -33.78
C LYS A 35 2.89 -24.18 -33.85
N TRP A 36 3.92 -24.18 -34.71
CA TRP A 36 4.76 -23.00 -34.98
C TRP A 36 3.99 -21.83 -35.61
N GLY A 37 2.91 -22.10 -36.34
CA GLY A 37 2.04 -21.08 -36.90
C GLY A 37 1.39 -20.19 -35.83
N LYS A 38 1.08 -20.74 -34.65
CA LYS A 38 0.40 -20.02 -33.56
C LYS A 38 1.22 -18.85 -33.00
N PRO A 39 2.47 -19.04 -32.52
CA PRO A 39 3.29 -17.92 -32.04
C PRO A 39 3.62 -16.94 -33.18
N LEU A 40 3.87 -17.43 -34.39
CA LEU A 40 4.12 -16.56 -35.54
C LEU A 40 2.95 -15.61 -35.81
N GLN A 41 1.71 -16.11 -35.84
CA GLN A 41 0.52 -15.29 -36.02
C GLN A 41 0.34 -14.26 -34.90
N ALA A 42 0.54 -14.68 -33.64
CA ALA A 42 0.46 -13.79 -32.50
C ALA A 42 1.50 -12.65 -32.57
N LEU A 43 2.73 -12.98 -32.94
CA LEU A 43 3.83 -12.02 -33.10
C LEU A 43 3.62 -11.08 -34.29
N LEU A 44 3.06 -11.56 -35.40
CA LEU A 44 2.71 -10.72 -36.54
C LEU A 44 1.62 -9.71 -36.17
N GLY A 45 0.56 -10.14 -35.47
CA GLY A 45 -0.45 -9.21 -34.96
C GLY A 45 0.10 -8.23 -33.93
N ALA A 46 1.04 -8.66 -33.09
CA ALA A 46 1.74 -7.77 -32.16
C ALA A 46 2.63 -6.76 -32.89
N LEU A 47 3.32 -7.17 -33.96
CA LEU A 47 4.13 -6.29 -34.79
C LEU A 47 3.27 -5.26 -35.52
N GLU A 48 2.16 -5.69 -36.11
CA GLU A 48 1.19 -4.82 -36.76
C GLU A 48 0.70 -3.74 -35.78
N ALA A 49 0.22 -4.15 -34.60
CA ALA A 49 -0.23 -3.18 -33.60
C ALA A 49 0.89 -2.25 -33.12
N GLN A 50 2.14 -2.72 -32.99
CA GLN A 50 3.29 -1.87 -32.65
C GLN A 50 3.56 -0.80 -33.71
N LEU A 51 3.49 -1.16 -34.99
CA LEU A 51 3.67 -0.23 -36.10
C LEU A 51 2.54 0.81 -36.14
N GLU A 52 1.30 0.37 -35.98
CA GLU A 52 0.11 1.22 -36.04
C GLU A 52 -0.01 2.19 -34.85
N PHE A 53 0.48 1.80 -33.67
CA PHE A 53 0.56 2.68 -32.50
C PHE A 53 1.92 3.39 -32.37
N GLU A 54 2.86 3.16 -33.30
CA GLU A 54 4.24 3.68 -33.26
C GLU A 54 4.93 3.42 -31.89
N THR A 55 4.64 2.26 -31.30
CA THR A 55 5.04 1.92 -29.93
C THR A 55 5.91 0.67 -29.95
N ALA A 56 7.14 0.77 -29.44
CA ALA A 56 8.08 -0.36 -29.44
C ALA A 56 7.99 -1.21 -28.18
N ALA A 57 8.11 -2.53 -28.35
CA ALA A 57 8.49 -3.43 -27.28
C ALA A 57 10.00 -3.32 -26.97
N ILE A 58 10.34 -3.22 -25.68
CA ILE A 58 11.72 -3.06 -25.20
C ILE A 58 12.18 -4.22 -24.30
N GLY A 59 11.32 -5.22 -24.14
CA GLY A 59 11.62 -6.42 -23.38
C GLY A 59 10.58 -7.50 -23.63
N GLY A 60 10.88 -8.71 -23.24
CA GLY A 60 9.94 -9.82 -23.35
C GLY A 60 10.59 -11.13 -22.96
N LYS A 61 9.78 -12.18 -22.90
CA LYS A 61 10.25 -13.55 -22.67
C LYS A 61 9.23 -14.53 -23.21
N ASP A 62 9.73 -15.68 -23.65
CA ASP A 62 8.92 -16.79 -24.13
C ASP A 62 8.97 -18.01 -23.21
N SER A 63 7.90 -18.80 -23.30
CA SER A 63 7.75 -20.13 -22.72
C SER A 63 7.01 -21.02 -23.71
N MET A 64 7.78 -21.77 -24.49
CA MET A 64 7.30 -22.61 -25.62
C MET A 64 7.18 -24.09 -25.24
N SER A 65 6.97 -24.38 -23.95
CA SER A 65 6.93 -25.74 -23.39
C SER A 65 5.68 -25.97 -22.53
N GLY A 66 4.61 -25.22 -22.74
CA GLY A 66 3.37 -25.28 -21.95
C GLY A 66 2.51 -26.51 -22.27
N THR A 67 3.09 -27.70 -22.20
CA THR A 67 2.37 -28.98 -22.35
C THR A 67 2.69 -29.89 -21.17
N PHE A 68 1.66 -30.45 -20.54
CA PHE A 68 1.76 -31.52 -19.57
C PHE A 68 0.86 -32.68 -20.00
N ASP A 69 1.44 -33.85 -20.27
CA ASP A 69 0.78 -34.97 -20.95
C ASP A 69 0.05 -34.52 -22.23
N ASN A 70 -1.28 -34.64 -22.26
CA ASN A 70 -2.15 -34.23 -23.37
C ASN A 70 -2.86 -32.89 -23.10
N ILE A 71 -2.43 -32.15 -22.09
CA ILE A 71 -2.99 -30.85 -21.70
C ILE A 71 -2.04 -29.75 -22.18
N HIS A 72 -2.57 -28.82 -22.96
CA HIS A 72 -1.83 -27.71 -23.56
C HIS A 72 -2.31 -26.40 -22.96
N VAL A 73 -1.37 -25.49 -22.67
CA VAL A 73 -1.74 -24.11 -22.35
C VAL A 73 -2.41 -23.47 -23.58
N PRO A 74 -3.44 -22.63 -23.39
CA PRO A 74 -3.97 -21.82 -24.47
C PRO A 74 -2.86 -20.91 -25.04
N PRO A 75 -2.78 -20.73 -26.37
CA PRO A 75 -1.90 -19.72 -26.97
C PRO A 75 -2.15 -18.35 -26.34
N THR A 76 -1.16 -17.84 -25.61
CA THR A 76 -1.33 -16.65 -24.79
C THR A 76 -0.19 -15.67 -25.03
N LEU A 77 -0.56 -14.47 -25.46
CA LEU A 77 0.34 -13.33 -25.56
C LEU A 77 -0.07 -12.28 -24.53
N ILE A 78 0.70 -12.17 -23.44
CA ILE A 78 0.47 -11.16 -22.41
C ILE A 78 1.23 -9.90 -22.79
N SER A 79 0.54 -8.77 -22.83
CA SER A 79 1.13 -7.47 -23.13
C SER A 79 1.13 -6.58 -21.90
N PHE A 80 2.30 -6.07 -21.56
CA PHE A 80 2.51 -5.03 -20.56
C PHE A 80 2.78 -3.70 -21.28
N ALA A 81 2.17 -2.62 -20.82
CA ALA A 81 2.45 -1.27 -21.30
C ALA A 81 2.90 -0.41 -20.12
N CYS A 82 4.01 0.30 -20.27
CA CYS A 82 4.56 1.19 -19.27
C CYS A 82 4.87 2.54 -19.92
N ALA A 83 4.52 3.64 -19.25
CA ALA A 83 4.91 5.00 -19.63
C ALA A 83 5.17 5.82 -18.38
N VAL A 84 5.96 6.88 -18.54
CA VAL A 84 6.10 7.93 -17.52
C VAL A 84 5.00 8.95 -17.76
N GLY A 85 4.31 9.36 -16.69
CA GLY A 85 3.26 10.38 -16.74
C GLY A 85 3.45 11.43 -15.64
N GLU A 86 2.76 12.56 -15.77
CA GLU A 86 2.73 13.57 -14.72
C GLU A 86 1.66 13.22 -13.68
N LEU A 87 2.03 13.25 -12.39
CA LEU A 87 1.15 12.88 -11.28
C LEU A 87 -0.23 13.56 -11.33
N LYS A 88 -0.30 14.86 -11.68
CA LYS A 88 -1.56 15.61 -11.75
C LYS A 88 -2.56 15.02 -12.77
N ASN A 89 -2.07 14.34 -13.82
CA ASN A 89 -2.88 13.75 -14.87
C ASN A 89 -3.28 12.29 -14.57
N ILE A 90 -2.72 11.68 -13.53
CA ILE A 90 -3.08 10.30 -13.15
C ILE A 90 -4.50 10.28 -12.57
N ILE A 91 -5.35 9.37 -13.04
CA ILE A 91 -6.71 9.17 -12.54
C ILE A 91 -6.92 7.70 -12.17
N SER A 92 -7.92 7.45 -11.34
CA SER A 92 -8.33 6.11 -10.88
C SER A 92 -9.75 5.80 -11.35
N PRO A 93 -10.13 4.52 -11.53
CA PRO A 93 -11.31 4.12 -12.28
C PRO A 93 -12.65 4.29 -11.53
N GLU A 94 -12.61 4.44 -10.21
CA GLU A 94 -13.83 4.58 -9.41
C GLU A 94 -14.54 5.92 -9.69
N ILE A 95 -15.87 5.92 -9.68
CA ILE A 95 -16.71 7.11 -9.85
C ILE A 95 -16.34 8.15 -8.79
N LYS A 96 -16.21 9.42 -9.17
CA LYS A 96 -15.72 10.47 -8.26
C LYS A 96 -16.81 11.24 -7.53
N GLY A 97 -18.05 11.18 -8.01
CA GLY A 97 -19.16 11.88 -7.38
C GLY A 97 -20.47 11.72 -8.12
N GLU A 98 -21.52 12.31 -7.58
CA GLU A 98 -22.87 12.27 -8.14
C GLU A 98 -23.09 13.32 -9.24
N GLY A 99 -23.99 13.02 -10.18
CA GLY A 99 -24.44 13.95 -11.21
C GLY A 99 -23.49 14.12 -12.41
N ASN A 100 -22.33 13.44 -12.39
CA ASN A 100 -21.38 13.41 -13.50
C ASN A 100 -21.95 12.60 -14.66
N TYR A 101 -21.43 12.83 -15.86
CA TYR A 101 -21.83 12.14 -17.07
C TYR A 101 -20.96 10.90 -17.29
N LEU A 102 -21.59 9.76 -17.59
CA LEU A 102 -20.90 8.56 -18.04
C LEU A 102 -21.02 8.42 -19.55
N TYR A 103 -19.88 8.28 -20.21
CA TYR A 103 -19.78 8.15 -21.66
C TYR A 103 -19.07 6.87 -22.06
N LEU A 104 -19.47 6.28 -23.19
CA LEU A 104 -18.77 5.21 -23.88
C LEU A 104 -17.94 5.78 -25.03
N ALA A 105 -16.63 5.59 -24.94
CA ALA A 105 -15.70 5.69 -26.06
C ALA A 105 -15.62 4.34 -26.75
N GLU A 106 -16.53 4.10 -27.69
CA GLU A 106 -16.68 2.81 -28.37
C GLU A 106 -15.57 2.58 -29.41
N HIS A 107 -14.87 1.46 -29.28
CA HIS A 107 -14.01 0.91 -30.32
C HIS A 107 -14.81 0.04 -31.29
N GLN A 108 -14.63 0.28 -32.59
CA GLN A 108 -15.27 -0.48 -33.64
C GLN A 108 -14.19 -1.23 -34.44
N ALA A 109 -13.97 -2.50 -34.08
CA ALA A 109 -13.15 -3.41 -34.88
C ALA A 109 -13.76 -3.61 -36.28
N ASP A 110 -12.92 -3.99 -37.24
CA ASP A 110 -13.40 -4.36 -38.56
C ASP A 110 -14.19 -5.68 -38.55
N ALA A 111 -14.73 -6.08 -39.71
CA ALA A 111 -15.52 -7.30 -39.84
C ALA A 111 -14.74 -8.59 -39.53
N SER A 112 -13.40 -8.54 -39.58
CA SER A 112 -12.49 -9.64 -39.24
C SER A 112 -12.07 -9.63 -37.78
N GLY A 113 -12.49 -8.62 -36.99
CA GLY A 113 -12.13 -8.44 -35.60
C GLY A 113 -10.78 -7.74 -35.40
N VAL A 114 -10.15 -7.24 -36.46
CA VAL A 114 -8.92 -6.45 -36.36
C VAL A 114 -9.26 -5.08 -35.75
N PRO A 115 -8.47 -4.60 -34.77
CA PRO A 115 -8.74 -3.29 -34.20
C PRO A 115 -8.61 -2.16 -35.22
N ASN A 116 -9.58 -1.26 -35.26
CA ASN A 116 -9.44 0.01 -35.95
C ASN A 116 -8.42 0.92 -35.25
N TYR A 117 -7.14 0.80 -35.63
CA TYR A 117 -6.03 1.52 -35.01
C TYR A 117 -6.10 3.03 -35.18
N VAL A 118 -6.59 3.51 -36.33
CA VAL A 118 -6.76 4.95 -36.60
C VAL A 118 -7.76 5.56 -35.62
N GLN A 119 -8.91 4.89 -35.42
CA GLN A 119 -9.90 5.30 -34.44
C GLN A 119 -9.33 5.31 -33.03
N LEU A 120 -8.71 4.20 -32.61
CA LEU A 120 -8.13 4.07 -31.26
C LEU A 120 -7.08 5.15 -30.97
N ASN A 121 -6.15 5.37 -31.90
CA ASN A 121 -5.14 6.41 -31.76
C ASN A 121 -5.77 7.79 -31.54
N LYS A 122 -6.78 8.15 -32.33
CA LYS A 122 -7.48 9.43 -32.20
C LYS A 122 -8.20 9.53 -30.85
N THR A 123 -8.98 8.50 -30.50
CA THR A 123 -9.76 8.46 -29.25
C THR A 123 -8.86 8.54 -28.02
N TYR A 124 -7.74 7.81 -28.00
CA TYR A 124 -6.82 7.82 -26.85
C TYR A 124 -6.11 9.17 -26.68
N VAL A 125 -5.72 9.85 -27.78
CA VAL A 125 -5.19 11.23 -27.70
C VAL A 125 -6.23 12.19 -27.13
N ASP A 126 -7.48 12.06 -27.55
CA ASP A 126 -8.58 12.93 -27.11
C ASP A 126 -8.89 12.73 -25.62
N ILE A 127 -9.04 11.47 -25.17
CA ILE A 127 -9.24 11.13 -23.76
C ILE A 127 -8.09 11.65 -22.90
N HIS A 128 -6.84 11.41 -23.30
CA HIS A 128 -5.68 11.92 -22.56
C HIS A 128 -5.71 13.46 -22.44
N SER A 129 -6.13 14.15 -23.50
CA SER A 129 -6.28 15.62 -23.49
C SER A 129 -7.37 16.09 -22.53
N HIS A 130 -8.52 15.40 -22.52
CA HIS A 130 -9.60 15.66 -21.56
C HIS A 130 -9.19 15.41 -20.11
N ILE A 131 -8.40 14.38 -19.84
CA ILE A 131 -7.84 14.10 -18.51
C ILE A 131 -6.91 15.23 -18.06
N LYS A 132 -6.00 15.68 -18.94
CA LYS A 132 -5.11 16.81 -18.66
C LYS A 132 -5.87 18.11 -18.36
N ASN A 133 -7.01 18.30 -19.01
CA ASN A 133 -7.88 19.46 -18.81
C ASN A 133 -8.82 19.30 -17.60
N GLY A 134 -8.81 18.14 -16.92
CA GLY A 134 -9.67 17.85 -15.76
C GLY A 134 -11.14 17.67 -16.10
N THR A 135 -11.50 17.49 -17.38
CA THR A 135 -12.90 17.27 -17.79
C THR A 135 -13.29 15.80 -17.66
N ILE A 136 -12.39 14.88 -17.98
CA ILE A 136 -12.52 13.45 -17.65
C ILE A 136 -11.77 13.19 -16.34
N ILE A 137 -12.45 12.58 -15.37
CA ILE A 137 -11.93 12.44 -13.99
C ILE A 137 -11.84 10.99 -13.50
N SER A 138 -12.48 10.04 -14.19
CA SER A 138 -12.25 8.60 -14.04
C SER A 138 -12.47 7.91 -15.38
N ALA A 139 -11.83 6.75 -15.57
CA ALA A 139 -11.96 5.96 -16.79
C ALA A 139 -11.72 4.47 -16.52
N GLN A 140 -12.41 3.61 -17.27
CA GLN A 140 -12.36 2.16 -17.10
C GLN A 140 -12.42 1.42 -18.44
N THR A 141 -11.58 0.41 -18.60
CA THR A 141 -11.55 -0.48 -19.78
C THR A 141 -12.69 -1.49 -19.77
N ILE A 142 -13.23 -1.79 -20.96
CA ILE A 142 -14.22 -2.86 -21.16
C ILE A 142 -13.54 -4.12 -21.67
N LYS A 143 -13.68 -5.24 -20.95
CA LYS A 143 -13.04 -6.52 -21.25
C LYS A 143 -14.05 -7.67 -21.30
N ASP A 144 -13.61 -8.87 -20.94
CA ASP A 144 -14.42 -10.02 -20.61
C ASP A 144 -15.41 -9.65 -19.48
N GLY A 145 -16.71 -9.80 -19.75
CA GLY A 145 -17.81 -9.37 -18.90
C GLY A 145 -18.54 -8.10 -19.38
N GLY A 146 -18.02 -7.42 -20.40
CA GLY A 146 -18.69 -6.31 -21.07
C GLY A 146 -18.85 -5.03 -20.23
N LEU A 147 -19.68 -4.13 -20.75
CA LEU A 147 -19.98 -2.82 -20.18
C LEU A 147 -20.55 -2.93 -18.75
N ALA A 148 -21.41 -3.90 -18.48
CA ALA A 148 -21.99 -4.10 -17.16
C ALA A 148 -20.92 -4.40 -16.08
N SER A 149 -19.98 -5.31 -16.38
CA SER A 149 -18.86 -5.60 -15.48
C SER A 149 -17.93 -4.39 -15.31
N ALA A 150 -17.72 -3.61 -16.37
CA ALA A 150 -16.88 -2.42 -16.31
C ALA A 150 -17.49 -1.35 -15.40
N VAL A 151 -18.78 -1.02 -15.55
CA VAL A 151 -19.45 -0.03 -14.69
C VAL A 151 -19.52 -0.51 -13.24
N PHE A 152 -19.85 -1.77 -12.99
CA PHE A 152 -19.79 -2.32 -11.63
C PHE A 152 -18.41 -2.10 -10.98
N LYS A 153 -17.31 -2.32 -11.71
CA LYS A 153 -15.95 -2.05 -11.21
C LYS A 153 -15.64 -0.58 -10.97
N MET A 154 -16.37 0.36 -11.57
CA MET A 154 -16.26 1.79 -11.26
C MET A 154 -17.04 2.18 -10.00
N VAL A 155 -18.02 1.37 -9.61
CA VAL A 155 -18.89 1.60 -8.44
C VAL A 155 -18.36 0.89 -7.19
N VAL A 156 -17.73 -0.28 -7.36
CA VAL A 156 -17.22 -1.09 -6.25
C VAL A 156 -16.14 -0.34 -5.46
N GLY A 157 -16.24 -0.37 -4.14
CA GLY A 157 -15.31 0.29 -3.22
C GLY A 157 -15.91 1.52 -2.55
N ASN A 158 -16.30 2.55 -3.32
CA ASN A 158 -16.91 3.76 -2.75
C ASN A 158 -18.44 3.75 -2.75
N GLY A 159 -19.07 2.82 -3.48
CA GLY A 159 -20.52 2.62 -3.46
C GLY A 159 -21.31 3.69 -4.21
N ILE A 160 -20.66 4.59 -4.96
CA ILE A 160 -21.35 5.63 -5.72
C ILE A 160 -21.96 4.99 -6.97
N GLY A 161 -23.27 4.83 -6.97
CA GLY A 161 -24.05 4.21 -8.04
C GLY A 161 -24.07 5.00 -9.35
N ALA A 162 -24.81 4.45 -10.31
CA ALA A 162 -25.05 5.11 -11.60
C ALA A 162 -26.34 4.61 -12.22
N ASP A 163 -26.99 5.46 -13.01
CA ASP A 163 -28.12 5.11 -13.87
C ASP A 163 -27.68 5.25 -15.33
N ILE A 164 -27.58 4.13 -16.02
CA ILE A 164 -27.14 4.05 -17.41
C ILE A 164 -28.17 3.33 -18.30
N ASN A 165 -28.28 3.80 -19.54
CA ASN A 165 -29.07 3.20 -20.59
C ASN A 165 -28.22 3.02 -21.83
N TYR A 166 -27.69 1.81 -22.03
CA TYR A 166 -26.92 1.44 -23.20
C TYR A 166 -27.80 0.94 -24.35
N GLY A 167 -28.96 0.35 -24.05
CA GLY A 167 -29.92 -0.13 -25.05
C GLY A 167 -29.44 -1.29 -25.95
N LYS A 168 -28.21 -1.77 -25.73
CA LYS A 168 -27.58 -2.92 -26.42
C LYS A 168 -27.17 -3.98 -25.38
N ASP A 169 -26.64 -5.11 -25.87
CA ASP A 169 -26.07 -6.15 -25.01
C ASP A 169 -24.88 -5.61 -24.20
N CYS A 170 -25.07 -5.48 -22.88
CA CYS A 170 -24.09 -4.93 -21.95
C CYS A 170 -23.04 -5.96 -21.48
N PHE A 171 -23.15 -7.23 -21.87
CA PHE A 171 -22.18 -8.29 -21.52
C PHE A 171 -21.23 -8.62 -22.67
N LYS A 172 -21.47 -8.09 -23.87
CA LYS A 172 -20.57 -8.23 -25.00
C LYS A 172 -19.19 -7.60 -24.70
N PRO A 173 -18.08 -8.33 -24.88
CA PRO A 173 -16.73 -7.77 -24.77
C PRO A 173 -16.49 -6.66 -25.80
N GLN A 174 -15.75 -5.62 -25.39
CA GLN A 174 -15.42 -4.47 -26.24
C GLN A 174 -13.98 -4.00 -25.98
N ILE A 175 -13.01 -4.81 -26.39
CA ILE A 175 -11.59 -4.54 -26.16
C ILE A 175 -11.18 -3.21 -26.79
N GLY A 176 -10.49 -2.36 -26.02
CA GLY A 176 -10.08 -1.02 -26.46
C GLY A 176 -11.13 0.07 -26.24
N SER A 177 -12.39 -0.29 -25.97
CA SER A 177 -13.40 0.68 -25.53
C SER A 177 -13.12 1.13 -24.08
N LEU A 178 -13.48 2.37 -23.80
CA LEU A 178 -13.38 2.98 -22.47
C LEU A 178 -14.72 3.55 -22.03
N ILE A 179 -15.06 3.36 -20.76
CA ILE A 179 -16.08 4.15 -20.07
C ILE A 179 -15.36 5.31 -19.41
N VAL A 180 -15.85 6.53 -19.60
CA VAL A 180 -15.25 7.75 -19.02
C VAL A 180 -16.29 8.53 -18.24
N GLU A 181 -15.91 8.99 -17.05
CA GLU A 181 -16.71 9.91 -16.24
C GLU A 181 -16.25 11.34 -16.50
N SER A 182 -17.20 12.22 -16.81
CA SER A 182 -16.94 13.63 -17.09
C SER A 182 -17.81 14.57 -16.26
N THR A 183 -17.20 15.65 -15.79
CA THR A 183 -17.89 16.75 -15.09
C THR A 183 -18.64 17.69 -16.03
N THR A 184 -18.35 17.58 -17.34
CA THR A 184 -18.94 18.42 -18.39
C THR A 184 -19.48 17.55 -19.52
N LYS A 185 -20.37 18.12 -20.35
CA LYS A 185 -20.85 17.41 -21.53
C LYS A 185 -19.71 17.27 -22.55
N LEU A 186 -19.51 16.06 -23.03
CA LEU A 186 -18.55 15.76 -24.09
C LEU A 186 -19.27 15.49 -25.41
N GLU A 187 -18.64 15.87 -26.52
CA GLU A 187 -19.07 15.55 -27.88
C GLU A 187 -18.27 14.37 -28.43
N GLY A 188 -18.83 13.60 -29.35
CA GLY A 188 -18.12 12.48 -30.00
C GLY A 188 -18.09 11.17 -29.21
N TYR A 189 -18.74 11.12 -28.05
CA TYR A 189 -18.90 9.92 -27.22
C TYR A 189 -20.39 9.54 -27.07
N GLU A 190 -20.69 8.26 -26.90
CA GLU A 190 -22.05 7.79 -26.63
C GLU A 190 -22.39 8.05 -25.16
N LEU A 191 -23.38 8.89 -24.88
CA LEU A 191 -23.82 9.14 -23.50
C LEU A 191 -24.55 7.91 -22.97
N LEU A 192 -24.02 7.31 -21.91
CA LEU A 192 -24.65 6.18 -21.24
C LEU A 192 -25.67 6.64 -20.20
N GLY A 193 -25.35 7.70 -19.46
CA GLY A 193 -26.19 8.16 -18.36
C GLY A 193 -25.45 9.03 -17.37
N LYS A 194 -25.82 8.93 -16.10
CA LYS A 194 -25.24 9.74 -15.02
C LYS A 194 -24.90 8.94 -13.77
N THR A 195 -23.92 9.43 -13.03
CA THR A 195 -23.53 8.91 -11.72
C THR A 195 -24.47 9.42 -10.62
N GLY A 196 -24.53 8.69 -9.50
CA GLY A 196 -25.38 8.95 -8.34
C GLY A 196 -26.32 7.79 -8.04
N SER A 197 -26.95 7.81 -6.85
CA SER A 197 -27.65 6.68 -6.21
C SER A 197 -26.72 5.77 -5.39
N GLU A 198 -27.31 4.97 -4.50
CA GLU A 198 -26.64 3.86 -3.78
C GLU A 198 -26.68 2.55 -4.58
N ASP A 199 -27.53 2.50 -5.61
CA ASP A 199 -27.73 1.34 -6.48
C ASP A 199 -27.16 1.58 -7.89
N LEU A 200 -26.93 0.49 -8.62
CA LEU A 200 -26.53 0.51 -10.02
C LEU A 200 -27.73 0.15 -10.90
N THR A 201 -28.15 1.06 -11.77
CA THR A 201 -29.23 0.82 -12.74
C THR A 201 -28.64 0.70 -14.15
N ILE A 202 -28.90 -0.41 -14.83
CA ILE A 202 -28.44 -0.67 -16.21
C ILE A 202 -29.64 -1.06 -17.06
N ASN A 203 -29.91 -0.32 -18.13
CA ASN A 203 -31.02 -0.57 -19.06
C ASN A 203 -32.40 -0.70 -18.36
N GLY A 204 -32.58 0.02 -17.24
CA GLY A 204 -33.82 0.00 -16.45
C GLY A 204 -33.91 -1.12 -15.38
N GLU A 205 -32.90 -1.99 -15.28
CA GLU A 205 -32.79 -2.96 -14.18
C GLU A 205 -31.89 -2.41 -13.08
N THR A 206 -32.34 -2.48 -11.82
CA THR A 206 -31.61 -1.94 -10.66
C THR A 206 -30.99 -3.08 -9.84
N PHE A 207 -29.72 -2.91 -9.49
CA PHE A 207 -28.92 -3.86 -8.74
C PHE A 207 -28.37 -3.21 -7.48
N ASN A 208 -28.48 -3.91 -6.36
CA ASN A 208 -27.89 -3.46 -5.12
C ASN A 208 -26.36 -3.64 -5.16
N VAL A 209 -25.62 -2.55 -4.94
CA VAL A 209 -24.16 -2.54 -5.04
C VAL A 209 -23.51 -3.45 -3.99
N ALA A 210 -24.06 -3.52 -2.77
CA ALA A 210 -23.52 -4.38 -1.72
C ALA A 210 -23.69 -5.87 -2.04
N GLU A 211 -24.84 -6.27 -2.60
CA GLU A 211 -25.05 -7.65 -3.07
C GLU A 211 -24.09 -8.03 -4.20
N LEU A 212 -23.90 -7.14 -5.19
CA LEU A 212 -22.94 -7.37 -6.28
C LEU A 212 -21.51 -7.48 -5.76
N THR A 213 -21.14 -6.62 -4.81
CA THR A 213 -19.82 -6.63 -4.17
C THR A 213 -19.58 -7.95 -3.42
N ALA A 214 -20.55 -8.40 -2.62
CA ALA A 214 -20.46 -9.66 -1.90
C ALA A 214 -20.32 -10.87 -2.85
N ALA A 215 -21.05 -10.87 -3.96
CA ALA A 215 -20.93 -11.91 -4.98
C ALA A 215 -19.53 -11.92 -5.64
N TRP A 216 -19.00 -10.73 -5.95
CA TRP A 216 -17.68 -10.60 -6.55
C TRP A 216 -16.55 -11.05 -5.61
N GLU A 217 -16.57 -10.59 -4.35
CA GLU A 217 -15.59 -10.97 -3.34
C GLU A 217 -15.66 -12.48 -3.01
N GLY A 218 -16.87 -13.05 -2.93
CA GLY A 218 -17.10 -14.42 -2.49
C GLY A 218 -16.48 -15.52 -3.39
N THR A 219 -16.13 -15.21 -4.64
CA THR A 219 -15.62 -16.20 -5.60
C THR A 219 -14.30 -16.84 -5.13
N LEU A 220 -13.40 -16.03 -4.55
CA LEU A 220 -12.08 -16.51 -4.12
C LEU A 220 -11.97 -16.71 -2.61
N GLU A 221 -12.97 -16.33 -1.81
CA GLU A 221 -12.94 -16.48 -0.35
C GLU A 221 -12.63 -17.91 0.14
N PRO A 222 -13.17 -19.00 -0.46
CA PRO A 222 -12.86 -20.36 -0.02
C PRO A 222 -11.38 -20.76 -0.20
N ILE A 223 -10.65 -20.08 -1.08
CA ILE A 223 -9.25 -20.39 -1.44
C ILE A 223 -8.28 -19.37 -0.83
N PHE A 224 -8.65 -18.09 -0.84
CA PHE A 224 -7.84 -16.96 -0.43
C PHE A 224 -8.59 -16.05 0.55
N ALA A 225 -9.07 -16.62 1.67
CA ALA A 225 -9.87 -15.92 2.68
C ALA A 225 -9.33 -14.51 3.00
N SER A 226 -10.13 -13.47 2.75
CA SER A 226 -9.77 -12.08 3.02
C SER A 226 -9.95 -11.71 4.49
N LYS A 227 -10.71 -12.51 5.23
CA LYS A 227 -11.07 -12.29 6.64
C LYS A 227 -10.82 -13.57 7.43
N VAL A 228 -10.55 -13.42 8.72
CA VAL A 228 -10.46 -14.56 9.64
C VAL A 228 -11.87 -15.10 9.89
N VAL A 229 -12.10 -16.39 9.66
CA VAL A 229 -13.35 -17.06 10.04
C VAL A 229 -13.42 -17.07 11.56
N ARG A 230 -14.43 -16.41 12.14
CA ARG A 230 -14.56 -16.24 13.60
C ARG A 230 -14.55 -17.60 14.31
N GLY A 231 -13.54 -17.81 15.14
CA GLY A 231 -13.70 -18.56 16.39
C GLY A 231 -14.27 -17.60 17.43
N ASP A 232 -15.30 -18.04 18.13
CA ASP A 232 -16.17 -17.33 19.07
C ASP A 232 -15.42 -16.68 20.26
N THR A 233 -14.60 -15.66 20.00
CA THR A 233 -13.95 -14.87 21.06
C THR A 233 -14.67 -13.53 21.16
N ASN A 234 -15.47 -13.39 22.21
CA ASN A 234 -15.95 -12.11 22.71
C ASN A 234 -14.75 -11.24 23.10
N LYS A 235 -14.06 -10.66 22.13
CA LYS A 235 -13.05 -9.64 22.36
C LYS A 235 -13.80 -8.42 22.85
N THR A 236 -13.83 -8.25 24.16
CA THR A 236 -14.44 -7.07 24.76
C THR A 236 -13.34 -6.03 24.77
N ILE A 237 -13.57 -4.88 24.12
CA ILE A 237 -12.81 -3.68 24.47
C ILE A 237 -12.95 -3.55 25.99
N VAL A 238 -11.85 -3.38 26.73
CA VAL A 238 -11.97 -2.94 28.12
C VAL A 238 -12.66 -1.58 28.07
N LYS A 239 -13.98 -1.55 28.27
CA LYS A 239 -14.76 -0.32 28.28
C LYS A 239 -14.17 0.61 29.32
N GLY A 240 -13.81 1.83 28.91
CA GLY A 240 -13.27 2.84 29.82
C GLY A 240 -11.78 2.71 30.11
N LEU A 241 -10.94 2.32 29.13
CA LEU A 241 -9.51 2.62 29.18
C LEU A 241 -9.35 4.15 29.26
N ALA A 242 -9.24 4.67 30.48
CA ALA A 242 -8.95 6.07 30.71
C ALA A 242 -7.48 6.29 30.34
N LEU A 243 -7.26 6.92 29.20
CA LEU A 243 -5.94 7.38 28.82
C LEU A 243 -5.61 8.58 29.69
N ALA A 244 -4.55 8.46 30.49
CA ALA A 244 -4.05 9.61 31.24
C ALA A 244 -3.66 10.74 30.30
N ASP A 245 -3.58 11.95 30.83
CA ASP A 245 -2.99 13.13 30.18
C ASP A 245 -1.86 13.66 31.08
N THR A 246 -0.63 13.23 30.79
CA THR A 246 0.59 13.68 31.46
C THR A 246 1.30 14.71 30.57
N PRO A 247 1.59 15.92 31.06
CA PRO A 247 2.30 16.92 30.28
C PRO A 247 3.71 16.46 29.88
N LEU A 248 4.09 16.70 28.62
CA LEU A 248 5.46 16.54 28.13
C LEU A 248 6.43 17.41 28.93
N LYS A 249 7.55 16.84 29.38
CA LYS A 249 8.64 17.60 30.00
C LYS A 249 9.38 18.38 28.92
N ALA A 250 9.57 19.69 29.11
CA ALA A 250 10.22 20.57 28.15
C ALA A 250 11.64 20.09 27.77
N ASN A 251 11.98 20.19 26.48
CA ASN A 251 13.32 19.89 25.99
C ASN A 251 14.30 21.03 26.31
N ASN A 252 15.38 20.72 27.02
CA ASN A 252 16.45 21.66 27.33
C ASN A 252 17.61 21.61 26.31
N SER A 253 17.56 20.69 25.34
CA SER A 253 18.61 20.46 24.33
C SER A 253 18.19 20.99 22.95
N LYS A 254 18.29 22.30 22.77
CA LYS A 254 17.97 22.96 21.49
C LYS A 254 19.14 22.89 20.50
N GLN A 255 18.83 22.53 19.26
CA GLN A 255 19.74 22.47 18.12
C GLN A 255 19.01 22.88 16.83
N SER A 256 19.68 23.66 15.98
CA SER A 256 19.10 24.14 14.72
C SER A 256 18.83 23.02 13.73
N THR A 257 19.65 21.98 13.75
CA THR A 257 19.58 20.83 12.83
C THR A 257 19.85 19.55 13.61
N PRO A 258 18.79 18.86 14.08
CA PRO A 258 18.93 17.61 14.83
C PRO A 258 19.54 16.50 13.97
N ARG A 259 20.45 15.72 14.54
CA ARG A 259 21.06 14.57 13.88
C ARG A 259 20.21 13.32 14.08
N VAL A 260 19.84 12.68 12.98
CA VAL A 260 19.07 11.43 12.94
C VAL A 260 19.99 10.32 12.45
N PHE A 261 20.14 9.25 13.22
CA PHE A 261 20.81 8.03 12.78
C PHE A 261 19.79 6.97 12.38
N ILE A 262 19.91 6.45 11.16
CA ILE A 262 19.10 5.35 10.62
C ILE A 262 20.03 4.15 10.40
N PRO A 263 20.07 3.15 11.32
CA PRO A 263 20.81 1.92 11.08
C PRO A 263 20.17 1.11 9.95
N ILE A 264 20.99 0.62 9.03
CA ILE A 264 20.58 -0.26 7.94
C ILE A 264 21.12 -1.66 8.23
N PHE A 265 20.26 -2.67 8.13
CA PHE A 265 20.64 -4.07 8.27
C PHE A 265 20.46 -4.78 6.92
N PRO A 266 21.21 -5.85 6.61
CA PRO A 266 20.87 -6.77 5.53
C PRO A 266 19.38 -7.15 5.56
N GLY A 267 18.63 -6.83 4.50
CA GLY A 267 17.19 -7.09 4.40
C GLY A 267 16.27 -5.95 4.85
N THR A 268 16.80 -4.87 5.43
CA THR A 268 16.08 -3.59 5.54
C THR A 268 15.68 -3.10 4.14
N ASN A 269 14.48 -2.51 4.00
CA ASN A 269 13.98 -2.06 2.70
C ASN A 269 13.07 -0.82 2.76
N CYS A 270 13.11 -0.08 3.88
CA CYS A 270 12.32 1.13 4.10
C CYS A 270 13.19 2.36 4.43
N GLU A 271 14.50 2.23 4.34
CA GLU A 271 15.48 3.21 4.80
C GLU A 271 15.47 4.48 3.96
N TYR A 272 15.27 4.38 2.63
CA TYR A 272 15.34 5.53 1.74
C TYR A 272 14.12 6.45 1.86
N GLU A 273 12.91 5.89 1.96
CA GLU A 273 11.72 6.71 2.19
C GLU A 273 11.71 7.34 3.59
N THR A 274 12.30 6.64 4.58
CA THR A 274 12.51 7.16 5.95
C THR A 274 13.53 8.30 5.96
N GLU A 275 14.67 8.13 5.29
CA GLU A 275 15.68 9.18 5.14
C GLU A 275 15.06 10.42 4.51
N HIS A 276 14.31 10.25 3.42
CA HIS A 276 13.68 11.37 2.72
C HIS A 276 12.72 12.17 3.59
N VAL A 277 11.86 11.53 4.40
CA VAL A 277 10.93 12.28 5.28
C VAL A 277 11.64 13.05 6.39
N PHE A 278 12.76 12.53 6.91
CA PHE A 278 13.56 13.26 7.91
C PHE A 278 14.34 14.43 7.29
N VAL A 279 14.87 14.25 6.07
CA VAL A 279 15.49 15.35 5.31
C VAL A 279 14.47 16.45 5.03
N ASP A 280 13.25 16.10 4.60
CA ASP A 280 12.15 17.06 4.37
C ASP A 280 11.73 17.79 5.66
N ALA A 281 11.79 17.12 6.82
CA ALA A 281 11.58 17.72 8.13
C ALA A 281 12.74 18.64 8.59
N GLY A 282 13.85 18.65 7.85
CA GLY A 282 15.03 19.48 8.10
C GLY A 282 15.95 18.91 9.17
N ALA A 283 16.14 17.59 9.20
CA ALA A 283 17.16 16.90 9.99
C ALA A 283 18.47 16.69 9.20
N ASP A 284 19.56 16.46 9.92
CA ASP A 284 20.82 15.96 9.38
C ASP A 284 20.82 14.42 9.51
N VAL A 285 20.57 13.71 8.41
CA VAL A 285 20.36 12.27 8.40
C VAL A 285 21.65 11.52 8.08
N HIS A 286 21.98 10.54 8.92
CA HIS A 286 23.15 9.67 8.76
C HIS A 286 22.69 8.22 8.71
N THR A 287 23.15 7.48 7.71
CA THR A 287 22.87 6.06 7.51
C THR A 287 24.17 5.26 7.56
N ARG A 288 24.12 4.05 8.15
CA ARG A 288 25.23 3.09 8.13
C ARG A 288 24.70 1.68 7.94
N LEU A 289 25.32 0.93 7.03
CA LEU A 289 25.06 -0.49 6.83
C LEU A 289 25.80 -1.32 7.88
N PHE A 290 25.08 -2.20 8.56
CA PHE A 290 25.66 -3.23 9.41
C PHE A 290 26.13 -4.41 8.55
N THR A 291 27.44 -4.53 8.36
CA THR A 291 28.03 -5.63 7.60
C THR A 291 28.38 -6.80 8.51
N ASN A 292 28.03 -8.02 8.11
CA ASN A 292 28.16 -9.23 8.93
C ASN A 292 28.84 -10.41 8.22
N TYR A 293 29.65 -10.14 7.19
CA TYR A 293 30.34 -11.19 6.42
C TYR A 293 31.64 -11.71 7.07
N SER A 294 32.11 -11.09 8.15
CA SER A 294 33.24 -11.54 8.97
C SER A 294 33.15 -10.98 10.40
N GLU A 295 33.91 -11.53 11.34
CA GLU A 295 33.99 -11.02 12.72
C GLU A 295 34.53 -9.58 12.80
N ASP A 296 35.53 -9.26 11.96
CA ASP A 296 36.07 -7.90 11.86
C ASP A 296 35.00 -6.92 11.34
N ALA A 297 34.25 -7.29 10.30
CA ALA A 297 33.18 -6.47 9.75
C ALA A 297 32.05 -6.22 10.77
N ILE A 298 31.73 -7.22 11.60
CA ILE A 298 30.78 -7.08 12.72
C ILE A 298 31.32 -6.09 13.75
N SER A 299 32.59 -6.22 14.14
CA SER A 299 33.24 -5.36 15.14
C SER A 299 33.34 -3.90 14.67
N GLU A 300 33.66 -3.69 13.40
CA GLU A 300 33.65 -2.38 12.74
C GLU A 300 32.25 -1.79 12.69
N SER A 301 31.24 -2.58 12.33
CA SER A 301 29.84 -2.14 12.29
C SER A 301 29.33 -1.73 13.67
N ILE A 302 29.64 -2.51 14.71
CA ILE A 302 29.31 -2.17 16.10
C ILE A 302 29.95 -0.84 16.49
N SER A 303 31.25 -0.67 16.21
CA SER A 303 31.97 0.56 16.54
C SER A 303 31.38 1.77 15.83
N ALA A 304 31.13 1.67 14.52
CA ALA A 304 30.51 2.73 13.73
C ALA A 304 29.09 3.07 14.24
N PHE A 305 28.27 2.07 14.58
CA PHE A 305 26.93 2.31 15.11
C PHE A 305 26.99 3.00 16.47
N VAL A 306 27.92 2.62 17.36
CA VAL A 306 28.12 3.30 18.65
C VAL A 306 28.46 4.78 18.45
N GLU A 307 29.36 5.09 17.51
CA GLU A 307 29.73 6.47 17.18
C GLU A 307 28.53 7.29 16.68
N GLU A 308 27.77 6.74 15.73
CA GLU A 308 26.57 7.39 15.20
C GLU A 308 25.49 7.58 16.28
N ILE A 309 25.22 6.55 17.09
CA ILE A 309 24.25 6.62 18.20
C ILE A 309 24.67 7.68 19.21
N ASN A 310 25.95 7.78 19.55
CA ASN A 310 26.45 8.77 20.52
C ASN A 310 26.33 10.21 20.00
N ALA A 311 26.46 10.42 18.69
CA ALA A 311 26.31 11.74 18.08
C ALA A 311 24.86 12.13 17.77
N ALA A 312 23.96 11.15 17.69
CA ALA A 312 22.56 11.37 17.30
C ALA A 312 21.70 12.00 18.42
N ASN A 313 20.70 12.76 17.99
CA ASN A 313 19.54 13.16 18.80
C ASN A 313 18.41 12.15 18.68
N ILE A 314 18.30 11.54 17.50
CA ILE A 314 17.23 10.61 17.14
C ILE A 314 17.86 9.34 16.57
N VAL A 315 17.42 8.18 17.04
CA VAL A 315 17.68 6.90 16.35
C VAL A 315 16.36 6.38 15.79
N MET A 316 16.32 6.17 14.47
CA MET A 316 15.13 5.66 13.78
C MET A 316 15.43 4.29 13.18
N ILE A 317 14.76 3.24 13.67
CA ILE A 317 14.88 1.89 13.12
C ILE A 317 13.81 1.69 12.03
N PRO A 318 14.20 1.56 10.75
CA PRO A 318 13.26 1.44 9.63
C PRO A 318 12.59 0.07 9.57
N GLY A 319 11.55 -0.04 8.74
CA GLY A 319 10.92 -1.30 8.39
C GLY A 319 11.73 -2.16 7.42
N GLY A 320 11.26 -3.38 7.20
CA GLY A 320 11.84 -4.34 6.26
C GLY A 320 11.76 -5.77 6.75
N PHE A 321 12.66 -6.61 6.24
CA PHE A 321 12.80 -8.02 6.60
C PHE A 321 14.26 -8.26 6.97
N SER A 322 14.73 -7.69 8.09
CA SER A 322 16.11 -7.85 8.51
C SER A 322 16.49 -9.34 8.59
N ALA A 323 17.55 -9.75 7.89
CA ALA A 323 17.96 -11.14 7.71
C ALA A 323 16.86 -12.08 7.17
N GLY A 324 15.89 -11.56 6.41
CA GLY A 324 14.75 -12.34 5.91
C GLY A 324 13.76 -12.74 7.00
N ASP A 325 13.81 -12.11 8.18
CA ASP A 325 13.10 -12.51 9.40
C ASP A 325 13.46 -13.93 9.92
N GLU A 326 14.60 -14.45 9.47
CA GLU A 326 15.18 -15.74 9.87
C GLU A 326 16.28 -15.54 10.94
N PRO A 327 16.66 -16.57 11.73
CA PRO A 327 16.14 -17.95 11.71
C PRO A 327 14.83 -18.17 12.47
N ASP A 328 14.28 -17.14 13.10
CA ASP A 328 13.55 -17.36 14.35
C ASP A 328 12.44 -16.28 14.56
N GLY A 329 12.07 -15.57 13.49
CA GLY A 329 10.99 -14.58 13.44
C GLY A 329 11.46 -13.12 13.35
N SER A 330 10.53 -12.22 13.06
CA SER A 330 10.86 -10.86 12.64
C SER A 330 11.68 -10.06 13.66
N ALA A 331 12.58 -9.22 13.15
CA ALA A 331 13.44 -8.28 13.87
C ALA A 331 14.48 -8.87 14.85
N LYS A 332 14.60 -10.20 14.97
CA LYS A 332 15.57 -10.83 15.89
C LYS A 332 17.03 -10.48 15.59
N TYR A 333 17.36 -10.26 14.32
CA TYR A 333 18.68 -9.81 13.95
C TYR A 333 19.00 -8.42 14.53
N ILE A 334 18.06 -7.48 14.41
CA ILE A 334 18.17 -6.14 15.02
C ILE A 334 18.27 -6.26 16.55
N VAL A 335 17.43 -7.10 17.17
CA VAL A 335 17.46 -7.31 18.64
C VAL A 335 18.81 -7.85 19.10
N SER A 336 19.42 -8.78 18.36
CA SER A 336 20.75 -9.31 18.68
C SER A 336 21.82 -8.23 18.68
N VAL A 337 21.76 -7.31 17.70
CA VAL A 337 22.66 -6.15 17.64
C VAL A 337 22.40 -5.15 18.77
N LEU A 338 21.13 -4.86 19.07
CA LEU A 338 20.75 -3.99 20.20
C LEU A 338 21.21 -4.56 21.55
N LYS A 339 21.18 -5.88 21.72
CA LYS A 339 21.64 -6.55 22.95
C LYS A 339 23.17 -6.61 23.09
N ASN A 340 23.94 -6.26 22.06
CA ASN A 340 25.38 -6.12 22.20
C ASN A 340 25.69 -5.08 23.30
N PRO A 341 26.57 -5.35 24.28
CA PRO A 341 26.81 -4.44 25.40
C PRO A 341 27.15 -3.01 25.00
N ALA A 342 28.00 -2.81 23.98
CA ALA A 342 28.42 -1.48 23.56
C ALA A 342 27.27 -0.68 22.92
N ILE A 343 26.45 -1.35 22.09
CA ILE A 343 25.27 -0.74 21.47
C ILE A 343 24.22 -0.43 22.53
N LYS A 344 23.97 -1.38 23.44
CA LYS A 344 23.04 -1.22 24.56
C LYS A 344 23.40 0.01 25.40
N ASP A 345 24.66 0.14 25.78
CA ASP A 345 25.15 1.27 26.57
C ASP A 345 24.99 2.60 25.82
N ALA A 346 25.28 2.62 24.52
CA ALA A 346 25.11 3.81 23.67
C ALA A 346 23.62 4.23 23.55
N VAL A 347 22.72 3.26 23.37
CA VAL A 347 21.26 3.51 23.33
C VAL A 347 20.75 4.02 24.66
N HIS A 348 21.16 3.42 25.78
CA HIS A 348 20.78 3.90 27.11
C HIS A 348 21.33 5.31 27.38
N ALA A 349 22.55 5.59 26.94
CA ALA A 349 23.13 6.93 27.02
C ALA A 349 22.37 7.95 26.16
N LEU A 350 21.84 7.56 25.00
CA LEU A 350 20.97 8.39 24.15
C LEU A 350 19.69 8.76 24.87
N LEU A 351 18.98 7.78 25.42
CA LEU A 351 17.72 8.02 26.13
C LEU A 351 17.94 8.88 27.38
N LYS A 352 19.00 8.58 28.16
CA LYS A 352 19.35 9.33 29.38
C LYS A 352 19.64 10.81 29.12
N ARG A 353 20.20 11.15 27.96
CA ARG A 353 20.48 12.56 27.57
C ARG A 353 19.32 13.25 26.86
N GLY A 354 18.13 12.62 26.78
CA GLY A 354 16.94 13.21 26.19
C GLY A 354 16.75 12.91 24.70
N GLY A 355 17.51 11.97 24.13
CA GLY A 355 17.34 11.53 22.75
C GLY A 355 16.01 10.83 22.53
N LEU A 356 15.56 10.78 21.26
CA LEU A 356 14.34 10.08 20.87
C LEU A 356 14.67 8.82 20.08
N MET A 357 13.76 7.84 20.15
CA MET A 357 13.80 6.66 19.29
C MET A 357 12.47 6.45 18.60
N LEU A 358 12.53 6.08 17.32
CA LEU A 358 11.38 5.69 16.52
C LEU A 358 11.62 4.30 15.92
N GLY A 359 10.60 3.45 15.91
CA GLY A 359 10.64 2.17 15.21
C GLY A 359 9.38 1.95 14.41
N ILE A 360 9.52 1.68 13.12
CA ILE A 360 8.38 1.42 12.22
C ILE A 360 8.45 0.00 11.69
N CYS A 361 7.35 -0.74 11.78
CA CYS A 361 7.21 -2.13 11.31
C CYS A 361 8.31 -3.04 11.92
N ASN A 362 9.35 -3.40 11.16
CA ASN A 362 10.49 -4.17 11.67
C ASN A 362 11.23 -3.47 12.81
N GLY A 363 11.31 -2.14 12.76
CA GLY A 363 11.81 -1.35 13.88
C GLY A 363 10.93 -1.43 15.11
N PHE A 364 9.60 -1.38 14.97
CA PHE A 364 8.69 -1.53 16.12
C PHE A 364 8.81 -2.91 16.75
N GLN A 365 8.88 -3.96 15.93
CA GLN A 365 9.15 -5.31 16.40
C GLN A 365 10.47 -5.40 17.18
N ALA A 366 11.55 -4.75 16.69
CA ALA A 366 12.82 -4.70 17.40
C ALA A 366 12.71 -3.98 18.74
N LEU A 367 12.01 -2.85 18.80
CA LEU A 367 11.82 -2.08 20.03
C LEU A 367 11.04 -2.87 21.08
N VAL A 368 9.96 -3.57 20.69
CA VAL A 368 9.20 -4.43 21.61
C VAL A 368 10.04 -5.63 22.04
N LYS A 369 10.62 -6.39 21.09
CA LYS A 369 11.36 -7.63 21.38
C LYS A 369 12.70 -7.41 22.09
N SER A 370 13.22 -6.18 22.13
CA SER A 370 14.42 -5.80 22.92
C SER A 370 14.08 -5.28 24.32
N GLY A 371 12.81 -5.00 24.62
CA GLY A 371 12.34 -4.40 25.87
C GLY A 371 12.41 -2.87 25.91
N LEU A 372 12.90 -2.20 24.86
CA LEU A 372 12.80 -0.73 24.76
C LEU A 372 11.34 -0.27 24.84
N LEU A 373 10.41 -1.00 24.24
CA LEU A 373 8.98 -0.82 24.42
C LEU A 373 8.37 -2.01 25.18
N PRO A 374 7.48 -1.76 26.15
CA PRO A 374 7.09 -0.45 26.71
C PRO A 374 8.05 0.07 27.80
N TYR A 375 9.17 -0.59 28.09
CA TYR A 375 9.89 -0.42 29.35
C TYR A 375 10.97 0.67 29.39
N GLY A 376 11.28 1.32 28.27
CA GLY A 376 12.27 2.40 28.18
C GLY A 376 13.73 1.94 28.23
N GLU A 377 14.01 0.63 28.27
CA GLU A 377 15.38 0.11 28.32
C GLU A 377 15.49 -1.29 27.69
N ILE A 378 16.60 -1.55 27.00
CA ILE A 378 16.96 -2.90 26.56
C ILE A 378 17.14 -3.83 27.77
N ARG A 379 16.30 -4.86 27.84
CA ARG A 379 16.28 -5.85 28.93
C ARG A 379 15.96 -7.25 28.41
N ASP A 380 16.15 -8.25 29.27
CA ASP A 380 15.62 -9.57 29.00
C ASP A 380 14.12 -9.59 29.29
N LEU A 381 13.40 -10.33 28.45
CA LEU A 381 11.94 -10.43 28.46
C LEU A 381 11.53 -11.81 28.97
N ASP A 382 10.35 -11.86 29.56
CA ASP A 382 9.71 -13.08 30.06
C ASP A 382 8.31 -13.27 29.45
N GLU A 383 7.62 -14.32 29.87
CA GLU A 383 6.29 -14.68 29.35
C GLU A 383 5.20 -13.64 29.65
N THR A 384 5.45 -12.71 30.57
CA THR A 384 4.51 -11.62 30.89
C THR A 384 4.73 -10.38 30.03
N SER A 385 5.81 -10.35 29.26
CA SER A 385 6.20 -9.21 28.45
C SER A 385 5.33 -9.03 27.21
N ALA A 386 5.10 -7.78 26.81
CA ALA A 386 4.48 -7.48 25.52
C ALA A 386 5.33 -8.05 24.38
N THR A 387 4.67 -8.49 23.30
CA THR A 387 5.36 -9.06 22.14
C THR A 387 4.66 -8.77 20.83
N MET A 388 5.36 -9.08 19.74
CA MET A 388 4.86 -9.03 18.37
C MET A 388 4.84 -10.46 17.81
N THR A 389 3.72 -10.84 17.20
CA THR A 389 3.50 -12.20 16.68
C THR A 389 2.78 -12.20 15.32
N PHE A 390 2.55 -13.39 14.77
CA PHE A 390 1.86 -13.60 13.50
C PHE A 390 0.50 -12.92 13.47
N ASN A 391 0.17 -12.35 12.31
CA ASN A 391 -1.17 -11.83 12.04
C ASN A 391 -2.21 -12.96 12.21
N ASN A 392 -3.41 -12.65 12.69
CA ASN A 392 -4.48 -13.66 12.87
C ASN A 392 -4.88 -14.39 11.58
N ILE A 393 -4.72 -13.74 10.43
CA ILE A 393 -4.99 -14.32 9.11
C ILE A 393 -3.93 -15.33 8.65
N GLY A 394 -2.80 -15.46 9.37
CA GLY A 394 -1.76 -16.43 9.06
C GLY A 394 -0.95 -16.13 7.79
N ARG A 395 -1.03 -14.90 7.27
CA ARG A 395 -0.28 -14.46 6.08
C ARG A 395 0.13 -12.99 6.15
N HIS A 396 1.04 -12.62 5.26
CA HIS A 396 1.42 -11.22 5.01
C HIS A 396 0.20 -10.40 4.60
N ILE A 397 0.03 -9.24 5.21
CA ILE A 397 -0.95 -8.24 4.80
C ILE A 397 -0.24 -7.12 4.05
N SER A 398 -0.88 -6.60 2.99
CA SER A 398 -0.43 -5.42 2.25
C SER A 398 -1.65 -4.58 1.91
N GLN A 399 -1.99 -3.63 2.79
CA GLN A 399 -3.20 -2.82 2.70
C GLN A 399 -3.05 -1.50 3.46
N THR A 400 -4.07 -0.64 3.41
CA THR A 400 -4.17 0.52 4.29
C THR A 400 -5.15 0.27 5.44
N ALA A 401 -4.94 0.90 6.59
CA ALA A 401 -5.90 0.88 7.69
C ALA A 401 -6.11 2.28 8.27
N HIS A 402 -7.28 2.50 8.85
CA HIS A 402 -7.59 3.74 9.56
C HIS A 402 -7.05 3.66 10.97
N VAL A 403 -6.38 4.71 11.40
CA VAL A 403 -5.79 4.83 12.74
C VAL A 403 -6.18 6.15 13.37
N GLU A 404 -6.41 6.14 14.68
CA GLU A 404 -6.59 7.34 15.49
C GLU A 404 -5.42 7.49 16.46
N VAL A 405 -4.95 8.73 16.63
CA VAL A 405 -3.95 9.07 17.65
C VAL A 405 -4.65 9.25 18.99
N MET A 406 -4.34 8.36 19.92
CA MET A 406 -5.01 8.27 21.21
C MET A 406 -4.34 9.13 22.29
N SER A 407 -3.03 9.36 22.14
CA SER A 407 -2.19 10.08 23.10
C SER A 407 -1.20 10.97 22.35
N ASP A 408 -1.01 12.20 22.82
CA ASP A 408 0.02 13.14 22.36
C ASP A 408 1.12 13.37 23.42
N GLN A 409 1.25 12.46 24.38
CA GLN A 409 2.29 12.47 25.43
C GLN A 409 3.68 12.06 24.95
N SER A 410 3.88 11.97 23.64
CA SER A 410 5.18 11.71 23.03
C SER A 410 5.53 12.88 22.12
N PRO A 411 6.81 13.31 22.09
CA PRO A 411 7.27 14.32 21.14
C PRO A 411 6.88 13.99 19.70
N TRP A 412 6.82 12.71 19.34
CA TRP A 412 6.40 12.23 18.01
C TRP A 412 4.96 12.57 17.64
N LEU A 413 4.07 12.70 18.63
CA LEU A 413 2.61 12.81 18.45
C LEU A 413 2.04 14.12 19.00
N GLN A 414 2.89 15.07 19.40
CA GLN A 414 2.49 16.35 19.97
C GLN A 414 1.43 17.05 19.10
N GLY A 415 0.28 17.41 19.70
CA GLY A 415 -0.81 18.09 19.01
C GLY A 415 -1.55 17.23 17.97
N MET A 416 -1.40 15.90 18.03
CA MET A 416 -2.09 14.97 17.13
C MET A 416 -3.23 14.19 17.80
N LYS A 417 -3.43 14.27 19.12
CA LYS A 417 -4.51 13.56 19.82
C LYS A 417 -5.88 13.79 19.16
N GLY A 418 -6.61 12.71 18.89
CA GLY A 418 -7.91 12.69 18.21
C GLY A 418 -7.85 12.83 16.69
N LYS A 419 -6.66 13.00 16.09
CA LYS A 419 -6.52 13.01 14.62
C LYS A 419 -6.58 11.59 14.08
N LYS A 420 -7.27 11.45 12.94
CA LYS A 420 -7.45 10.20 12.21
C LYS A 420 -6.63 10.22 10.94
N TYR A 421 -6.03 9.08 10.60
CA TYR A 421 -5.19 8.91 9.42
C TYR A 421 -5.49 7.58 8.73
N ILE A 422 -5.27 7.53 7.43
CA ILE A 422 -5.19 6.28 6.67
C ILE A 422 -3.71 6.01 6.42
N VAL A 423 -3.20 4.85 6.84
CA VAL A 423 -1.76 4.55 6.83
C VAL A 423 -1.50 3.22 6.10
N PRO A 424 -0.41 3.08 5.31
CA PRO A 424 -0.04 1.81 4.69
C PRO A 424 0.52 0.80 5.71
N PHE A 425 0.20 -0.48 5.51
CA PHE A 425 0.68 -1.61 6.29
C PHE A 425 1.21 -2.69 5.35
N SER A 426 2.33 -3.31 5.72
CA SER A 426 2.96 -4.38 4.94
C SER A 426 3.78 -5.30 5.83
N HIS A 427 3.16 -6.35 6.40
CA HIS A 427 3.85 -7.24 7.35
C HIS A 427 3.16 -8.61 7.52
N GLY A 428 3.92 -9.63 7.93
CA GLY A 428 3.40 -10.96 8.34
C GLY A 428 3.29 -11.17 9.87
N GLU A 429 4.11 -10.46 10.64
CA GLU A 429 4.21 -10.58 12.12
C GLU A 429 3.96 -9.24 12.84
N GLY A 430 2.86 -8.56 12.53
CA GLY A 430 2.60 -7.23 13.10
C GLY A 430 1.58 -7.20 14.21
N ARG A 431 1.16 -8.36 14.73
CA ARG A 431 0.15 -8.43 15.78
C ARG A 431 0.78 -8.11 17.13
N PHE A 432 0.41 -6.98 17.73
CA PHE A 432 0.76 -6.65 19.10
C PHE A 432 -0.07 -7.49 20.08
N TYR A 433 0.62 -8.08 21.05
CA TYR A 433 0.01 -8.91 22.09
C TYR A 433 0.56 -8.54 23.47
N ALA A 434 -0.33 -8.41 24.44
CA ALA A 434 -0.06 -8.20 25.85
C ALA A 434 -1.25 -8.72 26.68
N SER A 435 -1.06 -8.97 27.97
CA SER A 435 -2.16 -9.31 28.88
C SER A 435 -3.10 -8.12 29.09
N ASP A 436 -4.35 -8.37 29.49
CA ASP A 436 -5.30 -7.30 29.79
C ASP A 436 -4.83 -6.42 30.95
N GLU A 437 -4.10 -6.98 31.92
CA GLU A 437 -3.47 -6.24 33.01
C GLU A 437 -2.44 -5.25 32.48
N MET A 438 -1.54 -5.70 31.60
CA MET A 438 -0.55 -4.84 30.98
C MET A 438 -1.20 -3.77 30.10
N VAL A 439 -2.24 -4.12 29.33
CA VAL A 439 -2.95 -3.13 28.51
C VAL A 439 -3.59 -2.04 29.37
N LYS A 440 -4.17 -2.40 30.53
CA LYS A 440 -4.70 -1.41 31.48
C LYS A 440 -3.59 -0.51 32.04
N GLU A 441 -2.42 -1.07 32.34
CA GLU A 441 -1.25 -0.29 32.77
C GLU A 441 -0.80 0.68 31.67
N LEU A 442 -0.62 0.19 30.44
CA LEU A 442 -0.24 1.02 29.28
C LEU A 442 -1.24 2.15 29.05
N ALA A 443 -2.55 1.86 29.13
CA ALA A 443 -3.58 2.88 29.00
C ALA A 443 -3.51 3.91 30.14
N GLY A 444 -3.39 3.44 31.39
CA GLY A 444 -3.26 4.30 32.57
C GLY A 444 -2.03 5.20 32.53
N ASN A 445 -0.97 4.77 31.84
CA ASN A 445 0.25 5.55 31.62
C ASN A 445 0.21 6.40 30.33
N GLY A 446 -0.87 6.36 29.54
CA GLY A 446 -0.96 7.08 28.27
C GLY A 446 -0.06 6.54 27.15
N GLN A 447 0.42 5.29 27.29
CA GLN A 447 1.36 4.63 26.38
C GLN A 447 0.71 3.98 25.15
N ILE A 448 -0.63 3.87 25.13
CA ILE A 448 -1.36 3.49 23.91
C ILE A 448 -1.39 4.73 23.01
N ALA A 449 -0.55 4.72 21.97
CA ALA A 449 -0.27 5.89 21.16
C ALA A 449 -1.25 6.02 19.99
N THR A 450 -1.47 4.91 19.28
CA THR A 450 -2.39 4.84 18.13
C THR A 450 -3.21 3.55 18.18
N GLN A 451 -4.46 3.64 17.72
CA GLN A 451 -5.37 2.49 17.61
C GLN A 451 -5.99 2.40 16.21
N TYR A 452 -6.23 1.18 15.74
CA TYR A 452 -7.04 0.91 14.56
C TYR A 452 -8.49 1.34 14.82
N ILE A 453 -9.13 1.95 13.83
CA ILE A 453 -10.54 2.35 13.87
C ILE A 453 -11.30 1.86 12.64
N ASP A 454 -12.61 1.67 12.77
CA ASP A 454 -13.53 1.50 11.64
C ASP A 454 -13.84 2.84 10.95
N PHE A 455 -14.69 2.82 9.92
CA PHE A 455 -15.08 4.03 9.19
C PHE A 455 -15.90 5.00 10.04
N GLU A 456 -16.63 4.50 11.05
CA GLU A 456 -17.37 5.30 12.02
C GLU A 456 -16.46 5.91 13.10
N GLY A 457 -15.21 5.46 13.18
CA GLY A 457 -14.22 5.92 14.15
C GLY A 457 -14.24 5.17 15.48
N ASN A 458 -14.89 4.01 15.56
CA ASN A 458 -14.80 3.16 16.73
C ASN A 458 -13.53 2.30 16.65
N VAL A 459 -12.95 1.99 17.80
CA VAL A 459 -11.78 1.10 17.87
C VAL A 459 -12.10 -0.26 17.26
N ALA A 460 -11.32 -0.64 16.26
CA ALA A 460 -11.45 -1.89 15.55
C ALA A 460 -10.64 -3.01 16.22
N LEU A 461 -11.30 -4.15 16.46
CA LEU A 461 -10.67 -5.32 17.08
C LEU A 461 -10.35 -6.44 16.08
N ASP A 462 -10.95 -6.39 14.90
CA ASP A 462 -10.84 -7.43 13.88
C ASP A 462 -10.81 -6.86 12.47
N MET A 463 -10.50 -7.73 11.51
CA MET A 463 -10.52 -7.42 10.09
C MET A 463 -11.93 -6.99 9.63
N PRO A 464 -12.04 -6.11 8.62
CA PRO A 464 -10.93 -5.58 7.82
C PRO A 464 -10.15 -4.43 8.48
N TYR A 465 -10.73 -3.76 9.48
CA TYR A 465 -10.23 -2.49 10.00
C TYR A 465 -9.04 -2.62 10.95
N ASN A 466 -8.95 -3.72 11.72
CA ASN A 466 -7.74 -4.14 12.41
C ASN A 466 -7.14 -5.32 11.63
N PRO A 467 -6.17 -5.04 10.73
CA PRO A 467 -5.77 -5.98 9.69
C PRO A 467 -4.92 -7.14 10.20
N ASN A 468 -4.40 -7.04 11.44
CA ASN A 468 -3.48 -8.03 12.02
C ASN A 468 -4.01 -8.67 13.29
N GLY A 469 -5.09 -8.12 13.86
CA GLY A 469 -5.74 -8.63 15.06
C GLY A 469 -5.01 -8.30 16.36
N SER A 470 -4.31 -7.16 16.40
CA SER A 470 -3.66 -6.65 17.62
C SER A 470 -4.68 -6.45 18.73
N VAL A 471 -4.30 -6.80 19.97
CA VAL A 471 -5.20 -6.72 21.13
C VAL A 471 -5.64 -5.28 21.38
N HIS A 472 -6.91 -5.09 21.75
CA HIS A 472 -7.53 -3.78 21.98
C HIS A 472 -7.36 -2.79 20.82
N GLY A 473 -7.13 -3.26 19.59
CA GLY A 473 -6.91 -2.39 18.44
C GLY A 473 -5.61 -1.59 18.49
N ILE A 474 -4.64 -1.95 19.34
CA ILE A 474 -3.37 -1.22 19.48
C ILE A 474 -2.56 -1.31 18.17
N GLU A 475 -2.21 -0.16 17.59
CA GLU A 475 -1.37 -0.05 16.40
C GLU A 475 0.07 0.36 16.73
N GLY A 476 0.22 1.22 17.73
CA GLY A 476 1.51 1.71 18.19
C GLY A 476 1.47 2.11 19.66
N ILE A 477 2.63 2.05 20.30
CA ILE A 477 2.81 2.35 21.72
C ILE A 477 4.07 3.17 21.95
N THR A 478 4.15 3.82 23.11
CA THR A 478 5.35 4.51 23.59
C THR A 478 5.90 3.86 24.86
N ASP A 479 7.13 4.22 25.23
CA ASP A 479 7.59 4.01 26.60
C ASP A 479 6.93 5.03 27.55
N ALA A 480 7.13 4.86 28.86
CA ALA A 480 6.51 5.72 29.88
C ALA A 480 7.02 7.18 29.84
N THR A 481 8.18 7.44 29.21
CA THR A 481 8.69 8.81 29.04
C THR A 481 8.17 9.49 27.76
N GLY A 482 7.64 8.70 26.81
CA GLY A 482 7.26 9.15 25.48
C GLY A 482 8.43 9.33 24.52
N GLN A 483 9.70 9.13 24.94
CA GLN A 483 10.89 9.30 24.09
C GLN A 483 10.99 8.24 23.00
N ILE A 484 10.50 7.03 23.27
CA ILE A 484 10.49 5.90 22.36
C ILE A 484 9.08 5.72 21.83
N TYR A 485 8.92 5.77 20.51
CA TYR A 485 7.65 5.47 19.83
C TYR A 485 7.84 4.32 18.84
N GLY A 486 6.93 3.37 18.87
CA GLY A 486 6.91 2.25 17.94
C GLY A 486 5.53 2.04 17.34
N ARG A 487 5.47 1.73 16.05
CA ARG A 487 4.22 1.52 15.32
C ARG A 487 4.37 0.56 14.14
N MET A 488 3.28 -0.06 13.68
CA MET A 488 3.30 -0.96 12.53
C MET A 488 3.07 -0.27 11.18
N GLY A 489 2.27 0.80 11.16
CA GLY A 489 1.93 1.54 9.97
C GLY A 489 3.11 2.37 9.47
N HIS A 490 3.20 2.52 8.14
CA HIS A 490 4.30 3.18 7.44
C HIS A 490 3.90 4.57 6.91
N PRO A 491 3.80 5.61 7.76
CA PRO A 491 3.52 6.96 7.27
C PRO A 491 4.57 7.45 6.27
N GLU A 492 5.83 7.01 6.38
CA GLU A 492 6.94 7.34 5.47
C GLU A 492 6.71 6.85 4.04
N ARG A 493 5.87 5.83 3.84
CA ARG A 493 5.52 5.31 2.51
C ARG A 493 4.46 6.14 1.80
N TYR A 494 3.86 7.12 2.46
CA TYR A 494 2.92 8.03 1.83
C TYR A 494 3.61 9.27 1.29
N ARG A 495 3.23 9.67 0.07
CA ARG A 495 3.47 10.99 -0.49
C ARG A 495 2.19 11.47 -1.17
N LYS A 496 2.01 12.79 -1.21
CA LYS A 496 0.86 13.41 -1.87
C LYS A 496 0.75 12.89 -3.32
N GLY A 497 -0.35 12.20 -3.60
CA GLY A 497 -0.68 11.64 -4.92
C GLY A 497 -0.24 10.20 -5.19
N LEU A 498 0.46 9.51 -4.27
CA LEU A 498 0.83 8.10 -4.48
C LEU A 498 -0.37 7.14 -4.43
N MET A 499 -1.33 7.42 -3.54
CA MET A 499 -2.55 6.62 -3.33
C MET A 499 -3.79 7.39 -3.82
N LYS A 500 -3.83 7.75 -5.11
CA LYS A 500 -4.87 8.64 -5.67
C LYS A 500 -6.30 8.11 -5.54
N ASN A 501 -6.47 6.80 -5.43
CA ASN A 501 -7.74 6.12 -5.19
C ASN A 501 -8.17 6.11 -3.72
N ILE A 502 -7.41 6.76 -2.83
CA ILE A 502 -7.73 6.96 -1.41
C ILE A 502 -7.59 8.47 -1.10
N PRO A 503 -8.54 9.30 -1.55
CA PRO A 503 -8.39 10.75 -1.55
C PRO A 503 -8.31 11.38 -0.15
N GLU A 504 -8.83 10.71 0.88
CA GLU A 504 -8.80 11.15 2.28
C GLU A 504 -7.44 10.91 2.94
N MET A 505 -6.58 10.11 2.32
CA MET A 505 -5.29 9.75 2.88
C MET A 505 -4.40 10.99 3.02
N ALA A 506 -3.95 11.26 4.24
CA ALA A 506 -3.10 12.39 4.58
C ALA A 506 -1.77 11.93 5.20
N PHE A 507 -0.72 12.74 5.04
CA PHE A 507 0.58 12.45 5.63
C PHE A 507 0.53 12.63 7.16
N MET A 508 0.83 11.55 7.89
CA MET A 508 0.96 11.57 9.34
C MET A 508 2.39 11.95 9.71
N ASP A 509 2.63 13.26 9.83
CA ASP A 509 3.98 13.84 9.92
C ASP A 509 4.60 13.74 11.32
N ILE A 510 4.77 12.51 11.81
CA ILE A 510 5.46 12.23 13.09
C ILE A 510 6.94 12.62 13.03
N PHE A 511 7.53 12.62 11.82
CA PHE A 511 8.93 12.92 11.57
C PHE A 511 9.24 14.38 11.86
N LYS A 512 8.42 15.30 11.33
CA LYS A 512 8.51 16.73 11.65
C LYS A 512 8.38 16.98 13.14
N ASN A 513 7.41 16.37 13.80
CA ASN A 513 7.23 16.48 15.25
C ASN A 513 8.50 16.08 16.03
N GLY A 514 9.10 14.94 15.70
CA GLY A 514 10.35 14.50 16.32
C GLY A 514 11.53 15.43 16.07
N VAL A 515 11.63 16.04 14.88
CA VAL A 515 12.68 17.00 14.54
C VAL A 515 12.45 18.37 15.23
N GLU A 516 11.22 18.87 15.22
CA GLU A 516 10.85 20.14 15.84
C GLU A 516 11.01 20.10 17.37
N TRP A 517 10.91 18.91 17.99
CA TRP A 517 11.20 18.74 19.41
C TRP A 517 12.58 19.26 19.83
N PHE A 518 13.58 19.18 18.95
CA PHE A 518 14.94 19.63 19.20
C PHE A 518 15.23 21.04 18.71
N LYS A 519 14.31 21.72 17.99
CA LYS A 519 14.48 23.10 17.51
C LYS A 519 13.94 24.10 18.55
#